data_AF-A0A7W0PFR8-F1
#
_entry.id   AF-A0A7W0PFR8-F1
#
_cell.length_a   1.000
_cell.length_b   1.000
_cell.length_c   1.000
_cell.angle_alpha   90.00
_cell.angle_beta   90.00
_cell.angle_gamma   90.00
#
_symmetry.space_group_name_H-M   'P 1'
#
loop_
_entity.id
_entity.type
_entity.pdbx_description
1 polymer ?
#
loop_
_entity_poly.entity_id
_entity_poly.type
_entity_poly.pdbx_seq_one_letter_code
_entity_poly.pdbx_strand_id
1 'polypeptide(L)'
;MHRLELAVVVASVVVLVGTPALAHVDTTDRYTHHACPATAVNRVDPINVVFTSWATWGRAASQVESHAGWTAASGSAQSFTDHGGCAPMHTQRASGQGSRFHIRLRGQHADATLGWTATAAAHHEDLVLLPFPCGHAVDANGAGRSGFDQARDELERRFTSAGHASSRVWWGNTQSFKQCDGDYAASDGWTVVIELHQASHA
;
A
#
# COMPACT_ATOMS: atom_id res chain seq x y z
N MET A 1 -23.12 -35.11 56.37
CA MET A 1 -23.71 -34.68 55.10
C MET A 1 -22.89 -33.52 54.55
N HIS A 2 -21.94 -33.78 53.66
CA HIS A 2 -21.12 -32.74 53.02
C HIS A 2 -21.28 -32.85 51.51
N ARG A 3 -21.80 -31.79 50.90
CA ARG A 3 -22.02 -31.66 49.46
C ARG A 3 -20.68 -31.29 48.82
N LEU A 4 -20.21 -32.09 47.86
CA LEU A 4 -19.17 -31.67 46.92
C LEU A 4 -19.83 -30.87 45.81
N GLU A 5 -19.49 -29.58 45.70
CA GLU A 5 -19.84 -28.76 44.56
C GLU A 5 -18.80 -28.97 43.45
N LEU A 6 -19.27 -29.44 42.29
CA LEU A 6 -18.45 -29.68 41.10
C LEU A 6 -18.37 -28.36 40.31
N ALA A 7 -17.23 -27.68 40.37
CA ALA A 7 -16.97 -26.50 39.55
C ALA A 7 -16.64 -26.93 38.11
N VAL A 8 -17.52 -26.58 37.16
CA VAL A 8 -17.28 -26.76 35.72
C VAL A 8 -16.45 -25.56 35.22
N VAL A 9 -15.17 -25.81 34.90
CA VAL A 9 -14.31 -24.84 34.24
C VAL A 9 -14.55 -24.92 32.74
N VAL A 10 -15.24 -23.92 32.18
CA VAL A 10 -15.39 -23.76 30.73
C VAL A 10 -14.12 -23.07 30.21
N ALA A 11 -13.20 -23.85 29.63
CA ALA A 11 -12.03 -23.32 28.96
C ALA A 11 -12.44 -22.79 27.58
N SER A 12 -12.43 -21.47 27.41
CA SER A 12 -12.58 -20.81 26.11
C SER A 12 -11.30 -21.00 25.30
N VAL A 13 -11.34 -21.88 24.30
CA VAL A 13 -10.25 -22.01 23.32
C VAL A 13 -10.34 -20.82 22.37
N VAL A 14 -9.51 -19.80 22.60
CA VAL A 14 -9.25 -18.74 21.63
C VAL A 14 -8.33 -19.33 20.56
N VAL A 15 -8.90 -19.70 19.42
CA VAL A 15 -8.13 -20.05 18.22
C VAL A 15 -7.60 -18.75 17.62
N LEU A 16 -6.38 -18.36 17.98
CA LEU A 16 -5.61 -17.36 17.25
C LEU A 16 -5.26 -17.96 15.88
N VAL A 17 -6.07 -17.67 14.88
CA VAL A 17 -5.69 -17.89 13.47
C VAL A 17 -4.65 -16.82 13.14
N GLY A 18 -3.40 -17.08 13.52
CA GLY A 18 -2.28 -16.23 13.11
C GLY A 18 -2.15 -16.33 11.60
N THR A 19 -2.28 -15.22 10.88
CA THR A 19 -1.99 -15.14 9.45
C THR A 19 -0.47 -15.15 9.26
N PRO A 20 0.14 -16.26 8.82
CA PRO A 20 1.57 -16.29 8.57
C PRO A 20 1.77 -15.81 7.13
N ALA A 21 1.70 -14.50 6.89
CA ALA A 21 1.84 -14.00 5.52
C ALA A 21 2.51 -12.63 5.36
N LEU A 22 2.80 -11.85 6.41
CA LEU A 22 3.43 -10.52 6.21
C LEU A 22 4.64 -10.22 7.10
N ALA A 23 5.11 -11.18 7.90
CA ALA A 23 6.33 -11.00 8.68
C ALA A 23 7.60 -10.84 7.81
N HIS A 24 7.52 -11.21 6.53
CA HIS A 24 8.64 -11.16 5.56
C HIS A 24 8.71 -9.87 4.75
N VAL A 25 7.63 -9.09 4.71
CA VAL A 25 7.74 -7.69 4.27
C VAL A 25 8.18 -6.92 5.50
N ASP A 26 9.26 -6.13 5.38
CA ASP A 26 9.69 -5.31 6.49
C ASP A 26 8.61 -4.27 6.82
N THR A 27 7.78 -4.58 7.82
CA THR A 27 6.72 -3.70 8.30
C THR A 27 7.25 -2.68 9.32
N THR A 28 8.56 -2.61 9.57
CA THR A 28 9.13 -1.61 10.47
C THR A 28 9.12 -0.21 9.86
N ASP A 29 9.13 -0.11 8.53
CA ASP A 29 8.94 1.14 7.81
C ASP A 29 7.76 1.05 6.84
N ARG A 30 6.73 1.84 7.12
CA ARG A 30 5.39 1.73 6.50
C ARG A 30 5.09 2.91 5.58
N TYR A 31 6.11 3.67 5.23
CA TYR A 31 6.03 4.89 4.46
C TYR A 31 7.15 4.94 3.42
N THR A 32 6.94 5.74 2.39
CA THR A 32 7.98 6.21 1.49
C THR A 32 8.61 7.48 2.02
N HIS A 33 9.77 7.83 1.47
CA HIS A 33 10.57 8.96 1.90
C HIS A 33 10.98 9.84 0.73
N HIS A 34 11.18 11.14 0.97
CA HIS A 34 11.67 12.06 -0.07
C HIS A 34 13.06 11.66 -0.61
N ALA A 35 13.91 11.11 0.26
CA ALA A 35 15.26 10.65 -0.08
C ALA A 35 15.77 9.71 1.00
N CYS A 36 16.91 9.08 0.73
CA CYS A 36 17.69 8.39 1.75
C CYS A 36 18.66 9.36 2.47
N PRO A 37 18.95 9.17 3.76
CA PRO A 37 18.46 8.10 4.64
C PRO A 37 16.96 8.27 4.98
N ALA A 38 16.27 7.14 5.14
CA ALA A 38 14.88 7.10 5.57
C ALA A 38 14.79 7.53 7.04
N THR A 39 14.05 8.59 7.32
CA THR A 39 13.84 9.12 8.67
C THR A 39 12.36 9.47 8.87
N ALA A 40 11.91 9.57 10.11
CA ALA A 40 10.52 9.93 10.39
C ALA A 40 10.14 11.32 9.83
N VAL A 41 11.11 12.25 9.75
CA VAL A 41 10.88 13.63 9.30
C VAL A 41 10.72 13.78 7.78
N ASN A 42 11.15 12.80 6.99
CA ASN A 42 11.08 12.86 5.53
C ASN A 42 10.12 11.84 4.92
N ARG A 43 9.21 11.27 5.72
CA ARG A 43 8.09 10.44 5.25
C ARG A 43 7.16 11.24 4.36
N VAL A 44 6.61 10.59 3.33
CA VAL A 44 5.76 11.25 2.32
C VAL A 44 4.44 10.52 2.15
N ASP A 45 4.46 9.28 1.69
CA ASP A 45 3.26 8.51 1.40
C ASP A 45 3.25 7.21 2.22
N PRO A 46 2.09 6.73 2.68
CA PRO A 46 1.98 5.40 3.27
C PRO A 46 2.17 4.31 2.21
N ILE A 47 2.86 3.23 2.58
CA ILE A 47 2.83 1.99 1.81
C ILE A 47 1.47 1.34 2.05
N ASN A 48 0.57 1.43 1.08
CA ASN A 48 -0.82 0.96 1.22
C ASN A 48 -1.18 -0.17 0.26
N VAL A 49 -0.25 -0.62 -0.58
CA VAL A 49 -0.39 -1.80 -1.45
C VAL A 49 0.86 -2.67 -1.36
N VAL A 50 0.68 -3.99 -1.26
CA VAL A 50 1.73 -4.99 -1.34
C VAL A 50 1.31 -6.04 -2.37
N PHE A 51 2.13 -6.25 -3.40
CA PHE A 51 1.96 -7.33 -4.36
C PHE A 51 2.84 -8.51 -3.96
N THR A 52 2.32 -9.73 -4.03
CA THR A 52 3.04 -10.96 -3.61
C THR A 52 3.02 -12.07 -4.69
N SER A 53 3.60 -13.22 -4.34
CA SER A 53 3.76 -14.45 -5.13
C SER A 53 4.72 -14.30 -6.31
N TRP A 54 4.28 -13.63 -7.36
CA TRP A 54 5.08 -13.42 -8.59
C TRP A 54 5.45 -11.95 -8.80
N ALA A 55 5.34 -11.13 -7.75
CA ALA A 55 5.41 -9.68 -7.83
C ALA A 55 6.83 -9.11 -7.89
N THR A 56 7.58 -9.42 -8.94
CA THR A 56 8.72 -8.57 -9.31
C THR A 56 8.22 -7.14 -9.61
N TRP A 57 9.08 -6.13 -9.47
CA TRP A 57 8.68 -4.74 -9.74
C TRP A 57 8.09 -4.57 -11.15
N GLY A 58 8.66 -5.26 -12.14
CA GLY A 58 8.21 -5.19 -13.53
C GLY A 58 6.85 -5.83 -13.72
N ARG A 59 6.60 -6.95 -13.02
CA ARG A 59 5.30 -7.61 -13.06
C ARG A 59 4.21 -6.81 -12.35
N ALA A 60 4.51 -6.23 -11.18
CA ALA A 60 3.57 -5.37 -10.49
C ALA A 60 3.18 -4.17 -11.37
N ALA A 61 4.14 -3.53 -12.03
CA ALA A 61 3.88 -2.43 -12.94
C ALA A 61 3.04 -2.86 -14.16
N SER A 62 3.37 -3.97 -14.82
CA SER A 62 2.61 -4.44 -15.99
C SER A 62 1.18 -4.86 -15.63
N GLN A 63 0.96 -5.40 -14.44
CA GLN A 63 -0.38 -5.77 -13.97
C GLN A 63 -1.21 -4.53 -13.60
N VAL A 64 -0.58 -3.49 -13.05
CA VAL A 64 -1.23 -2.19 -12.83
C VAL A 64 -1.64 -1.58 -14.18
N GLU A 65 -0.77 -1.62 -15.19
CA GLU A 65 -1.10 -1.18 -16.55
C GLU A 65 -2.28 -1.97 -17.14
N SER A 66 -2.23 -3.31 -17.08
CA SER A 66 -3.25 -4.15 -17.73
C SER A 66 -4.61 -4.11 -17.05
N HIS A 67 -4.65 -4.05 -15.71
CA HIS A 67 -5.90 -4.17 -14.96
C HIS A 67 -6.49 -2.82 -14.54
N ALA A 68 -5.65 -1.82 -14.28
CA ALA A 68 -6.10 -0.48 -13.90
C ALA A 68 -5.99 0.54 -15.05
N GLY A 69 -5.24 0.24 -16.11
CA GLY A 69 -5.03 1.16 -17.23
C GLY A 69 -4.04 2.29 -16.92
N TRP A 70 -3.29 2.20 -15.82
CA TRP A 70 -2.40 3.27 -15.38
C TRP A 70 -1.04 3.14 -16.08
N THR A 71 -0.83 3.96 -17.11
CA THR A 71 0.32 3.84 -18.03
C THR A 71 1.26 5.05 -18.00
N ALA A 72 0.83 6.19 -17.45
CA ALA A 72 1.66 7.38 -17.38
C ALA A 72 2.79 7.20 -16.34
N ALA A 73 4.02 7.57 -16.66
CA ALA A 73 5.18 7.39 -15.78
C ALA A 73 5.71 8.69 -15.14
N SER A 74 4.98 9.79 -15.30
CA SER A 74 5.32 11.12 -14.77
C SER A 74 4.99 11.24 -13.29
N GLY A 75 5.89 11.81 -12.49
CA GLY A 75 5.73 12.03 -11.06
C GLY A 75 7.08 12.22 -10.39
N SER A 76 7.06 12.74 -9.16
CA SER A 76 8.27 12.85 -8.33
C SER A 76 8.74 11.48 -7.84
N ALA A 77 10.05 11.27 -7.78
CA ALA A 77 10.61 10.04 -7.21
C ALA A 77 10.52 10.05 -5.67
N GLN A 78 10.42 8.85 -5.10
CA GLN A 78 10.50 8.61 -3.67
C GLN A 78 11.38 7.40 -3.39
N SER A 79 11.87 7.32 -2.16
CA SER A 79 12.62 6.18 -1.64
C SER A 79 11.72 5.29 -0.78
N PHE A 80 12.06 4.01 -0.75
CA PHE A 80 11.41 2.98 0.03
C PHE A 80 12.47 2.34 0.92
N THR A 81 12.04 1.91 2.10
CA THR A 81 12.87 1.16 3.04
C THR A 81 12.49 -0.31 3.01
N ASP A 82 13.49 -1.19 3.11
CA ASP A 82 13.31 -2.62 3.30
C ASP A 82 14.52 -3.21 4.03
N HIS A 83 14.29 -3.98 5.09
CA HIS A 83 15.30 -4.62 5.94
C HIS A 83 16.42 -3.66 6.39
N GLY A 84 16.04 -2.44 6.77
CA GLY A 84 16.97 -1.37 7.19
C GLY A 84 17.76 -0.70 6.06
N GLY A 85 17.59 -1.14 4.80
CA GLY A 85 18.12 -0.48 3.62
C GLY A 85 17.14 0.54 3.05
N CYS A 86 17.64 1.69 2.58
CA CYS A 86 16.84 2.69 1.86
C CYS A 86 17.30 2.78 0.42
N ALA A 87 16.35 2.71 -0.52
CA ALA A 87 16.64 2.76 -1.95
C ALA A 87 15.54 3.48 -2.72
N PRO A 88 15.84 4.08 -3.89
CA PRO A 88 14.84 4.69 -4.74
C PRO A 88 13.81 3.65 -5.21
N MET A 89 12.61 4.14 -5.54
CA MET A 89 11.60 3.38 -6.28
C MET A 89 12.19 2.82 -7.59
N HIS A 90 11.65 1.72 -8.09
CA HIS A 90 12.01 1.20 -9.42
C HIS A 90 11.22 1.90 -10.52
N THR A 91 9.93 2.16 -10.28
CA THR A 91 9.05 2.74 -11.29
C THR A 91 7.80 3.35 -10.66
N GLN A 92 7.01 4.05 -11.48
CA GLN A 92 5.74 4.64 -11.08
C GLN A 92 4.73 4.60 -12.24
N ARG A 93 3.43 4.57 -11.93
CA ARG A 93 2.32 4.53 -12.90
C ARG A 93 1.18 5.44 -12.48
N ALA A 94 0.54 6.10 -13.44
CA ALA A 94 -0.63 6.93 -13.19
C ALA A 94 -1.71 6.77 -14.26
N SER A 95 -2.95 7.03 -13.89
CA SER A 95 -4.12 6.99 -14.77
C SER A 95 -4.20 8.17 -15.74
N GLY A 96 -3.34 9.19 -15.58
CA GLY A 96 -3.37 10.41 -16.39
C GLY A 96 -2.35 11.48 -15.98
N GLN A 97 -2.62 12.74 -16.31
CA GLN A 97 -1.74 13.90 -16.03
C GLN A 97 -2.37 14.97 -15.12
N GLY A 98 -3.70 15.09 -15.10
CA GLY A 98 -4.42 16.03 -14.22
C GLY A 98 -4.78 15.36 -12.89
N SER A 99 -6.08 15.36 -12.59
CA SER A 99 -6.68 14.48 -11.57
C SER A 99 -6.45 13.02 -11.94
N ARG A 100 -5.80 12.26 -11.05
CA ARG A 100 -5.34 10.92 -11.39
C ARG A 100 -5.08 10.06 -10.17
N PHE A 101 -5.21 8.76 -10.39
CA PHE A 101 -4.56 7.77 -9.54
C PHE A 101 -3.09 7.64 -9.93
N HIS A 102 -2.23 7.49 -8.94
CA HIS A 102 -0.80 7.35 -9.09
C HIS A 102 -0.28 6.29 -8.11
N ILE A 103 0.73 5.52 -8.51
CA ILE A 103 1.39 4.51 -7.69
C ILE A 103 2.88 4.53 -7.94
N ARG A 104 3.66 4.50 -6.86
CA ARG A 104 5.11 4.26 -6.91
C ARG A 104 5.41 2.86 -6.43
N LEU A 105 6.33 2.18 -7.09
CA LEU A 105 6.59 0.74 -6.91
C LEU A 105 8.06 0.48 -6.61
N ARG A 106 8.30 -0.39 -5.63
CA ARG A 106 9.60 -0.99 -5.39
C ARG A 106 9.47 -2.51 -5.24
N GLY A 107 10.20 -3.25 -6.07
CA GLY A 107 10.38 -4.69 -5.89
C GLY A 107 11.33 -4.98 -4.73
N GLN A 108 11.02 -6.03 -4.00
CA GLN A 108 11.80 -6.59 -2.91
C GLN A 108 12.41 -7.93 -3.33
N HIS A 109 13.25 -8.50 -2.46
CA HIS A 109 13.78 -9.85 -2.70
C HIS A 109 12.67 -10.90 -2.55
N ALA A 110 12.83 -12.04 -3.23
CA ALA A 110 11.92 -13.16 -3.06
C ALA A 110 12.17 -13.84 -1.70
N ASP A 111 11.11 -14.27 -1.03
CA ASP A 111 11.21 -15.15 0.12
C ASP A 111 10.35 -16.41 -0.04
N ALA A 112 10.65 -17.45 0.75
CA ALA A 112 10.01 -18.75 0.62
C ALA A 112 8.50 -18.75 0.98
N THR A 113 8.03 -17.75 1.71
CA THR A 113 6.65 -17.62 2.18
C THR A 113 5.82 -16.80 1.21
N LEU A 114 6.30 -15.61 0.81
CA LEU A 114 5.54 -14.71 -0.07
C LEU A 114 5.90 -14.81 -1.55
N GLY A 115 7.00 -15.49 -1.90
CA GLY A 115 7.55 -15.44 -3.25
C GLY A 115 8.14 -14.06 -3.55
N TRP A 116 8.04 -13.62 -4.80
CA TRP A 116 8.44 -12.27 -5.19
C TRP A 116 7.44 -11.25 -4.67
N THR A 117 7.94 -10.17 -4.08
CA THR A 117 7.13 -9.11 -3.47
C THR A 117 7.47 -7.74 -4.05
N ALA A 118 6.48 -6.88 -4.20
CA ALA A 118 6.67 -5.45 -4.46
C ALA A 118 5.79 -4.61 -3.54
N THR A 119 6.38 -3.59 -2.91
CA THR A 119 5.64 -2.62 -2.09
C THR A 119 5.30 -1.40 -2.91
N ALA A 120 4.18 -0.76 -2.58
CA ALA A 120 3.71 0.39 -3.31
C ALA A 120 3.04 1.44 -2.43
N ALA A 121 3.21 2.70 -2.84
CA ALA A 121 2.49 3.84 -2.31
C ALA A 121 1.57 4.36 -3.42
N ALA A 122 0.28 4.07 -3.28
CA ALA A 122 -0.76 4.49 -4.21
C ALA A 122 -1.55 5.67 -3.63
N HIS A 123 -1.89 6.65 -4.46
CA HIS A 123 -2.77 7.75 -4.08
C HIS A 123 -3.53 8.32 -5.28
N HIS A 124 -4.70 8.89 -5.03
CA HIS A 124 -5.36 9.82 -5.92
C HIS A 124 -4.87 11.23 -5.63
N GLU A 125 -4.54 11.98 -6.67
CA GLU A 125 -3.97 13.31 -6.58
C GLU A 125 -4.53 14.22 -7.68
N ASP A 126 -4.66 15.51 -7.35
CA ASP A 126 -5.11 16.55 -8.26
C ASP A 126 -3.98 17.50 -8.62
N LEU A 127 -3.96 17.94 -9.88
CA LEU A 127 -3.00 18.94 -10.34
C LEU A 127 -3.41 20.35 -9.86
N VAL A 128 -2.62 20.92 -8.96
CA VAL A 128 -2.83 22.24 -8.38
C VAL A 128 -2.09 23.29 -9.21
N LEU A 129 -2.85 24.05 -10.00
CA LEU A 129 -2.33 25.11 -10.88
C LEU A 129 -2.57 26.53 -10.36
N LEU A 130 -3.47 26.72 -9.40
CA LEU A 130 -3.86 28.04 -8.88
C LEU A 130 -4.18 27.93 -7.38
N PRO A 131 -4.03 29.03 -6.61
CA PRO A 131 -3.44 30.32 -6.99
C PRO A 131 -1.90 30.28 -7.08
N PHE A 132 -1.26 29.29 -6.47
CA PHE A 132 0.19 29.07 -6.53
C PHE A 132 0.44 27.66 -7.04
N PRO A 133 0.92 27.48 -8.29
CA PRO A 133 1.20 26.15 -8.84
C PRO A 133 2.20 25.40 -7.95
N CYS A 134 1.84 24.19 -7.53
CA CYS A 134 2.70 23.39 -6.66
C CYS A 134 2.84 21.93 -7.08
N GLY A 135 2.24 21.55 -8.22
CA GLY A 135 2.25 20.18 -8.74
C GLY A 135 1.00 19.43 -8.32
N HIS A 136 1.15 18.15 -8.01
CA HIS A 136 0.04 17.31 -7.58
C HIS A 136 -0.09 17.30 -6.05
N ALA A 137 -1.32 17.40 -5.56
CA ALA A 137 -1.68 17.27 -4.15
C ALA A 137 -2.59 16.06 -3.98
N VAL A 138 -2.30 15.22 -2.98
CA VAL A 138 -3.14 14.06 -2.65
C VAL A 138 -4.47 14.55 -2.11
N ASP A 139 -5.58 13.97 -2.56
CA ASP A 139 -6.91 14.35 -2.09
C ASP A 139 -6.99 14.29 -0.56
N ALA A 140 -7.53 15.36 0.03
CA ALA A 140 -7.66 15.50 1.46
C ALA A 140 -8.59 14.45 2.09
N ASN A 141 -8.56 14.37 3.42
CA ASN A 141 -9.48 13.54 4.20
C ASN A 141 -10.93 14.09 4.12
N GLY A 142 -11.64 13.75 3.04
CA GLY A 142 -13.03 14.14 2.81
C GLY A 142 -14.02 13.01 3.09
N ALA A 143 -15.30 13.27 2.79
CA ALA A 143 -16.36 12.24 2.86
C ALA A 143 -16.06 11.00 1.99
N GLY A 144 -15.22 11.16 0.96
CA GLY A 144 -14.75 10.10 0.07
C GLY A 144 -13.49 9.36 0.53
N ARG A 145 -12.98 9.62 1.75
CA ARG A 145 -11.66 9.18 2.26
C ARG A 145 -10.49 9.90 1.56
N SER A 146 -9.28 9.72 2.09
CA SER A 146 -8.08 10.35 1.53
C SER A 146 -7.75 9.79 0.14
N GLY A 147 -6.96 10.53 -0.64
CA GLY A 147 -6.45 10.03 -1.91
C GLY A 147 -5.66 8.72 -1.76
N PHE A 148 -4.99 8.50 -0.62
CA PHE A 148 -4.33 7.23 -0.31
C PHE A 148 -5.32 6.07 -0.28
N ASP A 149 -6.47 6.24 0.38
CA ASP A 149 -7.47 5.19 0.50
C ASP A 149 -8.19 4.95 -0.83
N GLN A 150 -8.49 6.03 -1.56
CA GLN A 150 -9.14 5.96 -2.87
C GLN A 150 -8.34 5.11 -3.86
N ALA A 151 -7.02 5.32 -3.97
CA ALA A 151 -6.19 4.59 -4.91
C ALA A 151 -5.97 3.12 -4.51
N ARG A 152 -5.81 2.85 -3.22
CA ARG A 152 -5.73 1.48 -2.70
C ARG A 152 -7.02 0.72 -3.02
N ASP A 153 -8.17 1.32 -2.73
CA ASP A 153 -9.48 0.70 -2.91
C ASP A 153 -9.78 0.50 -4.42
N GLU A 154 -9.34 1.43 -5.28
CA GLU A 154 -9.43 1.28 -6.74
C GLU A 154 -8.57 0.11 -7.24
N LEU A 155 -7.32 -0.01 -6.79
CA LEU A 155 -6.45 -1.13 -7.17
C LEU A 155 -7.01 -2.46 -6.69
N GLU A 156 -7.45 -2.55 -5.43
CA GLU A 156 -8.11 -3.76 -4.91
C GLU A 156 -9.28 -4.17 -5.82
N ARG A 157 -10.18 -3.22 -6.11
CA ARG A 157 -11.34 -3.46 -6.97
C ARG A 157 -10.95 -3.95 -8.37
N ARG A 158 -9.96 -3.33 -9.00
CA ARG A 158 -9.49 -3.70 -10.36
C ARG A 158 -8.88 -5.09 -10.38
N PHE A 159 -8.02 -5.40 -9.41
CA PHE A 159 -7.33 -6.68 -9.34
C PHE A 159 -8.28 -7.82 -8.96
N THR A 160 -9.18 -7.63 -7.99
CA THR A 160 -10.21 -8.62 -7.67
C THR A 160 -11.14 -8.85 -8.86
N SER A 161 -11.51 -7.80 -9.61
CA SER A 161 -12.29 -7.94 -10.85
C SER A 161 -11.55 -8.69 -11.95
N ALA A 162 -10.21 -8.67 -11.94
CA ALA A 162 -9.35 -9.45 -12.83
C ALA A 162 -9.03 -10.86 -12.29
N GLY A 163 -9.66 -11.26 -11.17
CA GLY A 163 -9.56 -12.59 -10.59
C GLY A 163 -8.41 -12.79 -9.61
N HIS A 164 -7.68 -11.74 -9.22
CA HIS A 164 -6.63 -11.84 -8.20
C HIS A 164 -7.23 -11.96 -6.80
N ALA A 165 -6.60 -12.79 -5.97
CA ALA A 165 -6.89 -12.80 -4.54
C ALA A 165 -6.36 -11.50 -3.90
N SER A 166 -7.17 -10.92 -3.01
CA SER A 166 -6.78 -9.77 -2.20
C SER A 166 -7.16 -9.97 -0.74
N SER A 167 -6.41 -9.34 0.15
CA SER A 167 -6.74 -9.23 1.56
C SER A 167 -6.28 -7.88 2.11
N ARG A 168 -6.79 -7.46 3.27
CA ARG A 168 -6.35 -6.23 3.94
C ARG A 168 -5.67 -6.56 5.25
N VAL A 169 -4.57 -5.86 5.54
CA VAL A 169 -3.87 -5.95 6.82
C VAL A 169 -3.66 -4.57 7.41
N TRP A 170 -3.92 -4.44 8.70
CA TRP A 170 -3.72 -3.20 9.43
C TRP A 170 -2.23 -2.97 9.66
N TRP A 171 -1.69 -1.93 9.02
CA TRP A 171 -0.31 -1.47 9.22
C TRP A 171 -0.26 -0.21 10.08
N GLY A 172 -1.39 0.46 10.35
CA GLY A 172 -1.42 1.64 11.22
C GLY A 172 -0.57 2.80 10.68
N ASN A 173 -0.43 2.88 9.36
CA ASN A 173 0.27 3.95 8.67
C ASN A 173 -0.63 5.18 8.48
N THR A 174 -1.13 5.72 9.61
CA THR A 174 -2.15 6.77 9.67
C THR A 174 -1.60 8.19 9.81
N GLN A 175 -0.29 8.39 9.61
CA GLN A 175 0.32 9.71 9.69
C GLN A 175 -0.32 10.65 8.66
N SER A 176 -0.67 11.86 9.11
CA SER A 176 -1.24 12.89 8.27
C SER A 176 -0.13 13.74 7.64
N PHE A 177 -0.21 13.96 6.33
CA PHE A 177 0.77 14.69 5.54
C PHE A 177 0.17 15.94 4.96
N LYS A 178 0.83 17.08 5.21
CA LYS A 178 0.45 18.34 4.60
C LYS A 178 0.82 18.33 3.12
N GLN A 179 -0.17 18.58 2.28
CA GLN A 179 -0.05 18.68 0.83
C GLN A 179 0.31 20.11 0.41
N CYS A 180 0.66 20.28 -0.86
CA CYS A 180 1.21 21.54 -1.34
C CYS A 180 0.17 22.67 -1.46
N ASP A 181 -1.11 22.32 -1.59
CA ASP A 181 -2.27 23.22 -1.51
C ASP A 181 -2.63 23.64 -0.08
N GLY A 182 -1.98 23.04 0.92
CA GLY A 182 -2.19 23.31 2.34
C GLY A 182 -3.11 22.31 3.04
N ASP A 183 -3.77 21.42 2.30
CA ASP A 183 -4.63 20.39 2.86
C ASP A 183 -3.83 19.26 3.50
N TYR A 184 -4.54 18.39 4.22
CA TYR A 184 -3.96 17.24 4.90
C TYR A 184 -4.62 15.95 4.42
N ALA A 185 -3.78 14.98 4.05
CA ALA A 185 -4.19 13.64 3.65
C ALA A 185 -3.58 12.61 4.61
N ALA A 186 -4.37 11.62 5.02
CA ALA A 186 -3.93 10.52 5.87
C ALA A 186 -4.61 9.21 5.45
N SER A 187 -3.84 8.12 5.35
CA SER A 187 -4.39 6.78 5.14
C SER A 187 -5.20 6.33 6.35
N ASP A 188 -6.22 5.51 6.11
CA ASP A 188 -7.01 4.88 7.17
C ASP A 188 -6.22 3.83 7.97
N GLY A 189 -4.99 3.48 7.56
CA GLY A 189 -4.09 2.55 8.24
C GLY A 189 -4.06 1.13 7.65
N TRP A 190 -4.93 0.82 6.69
CA TRP A 190 -4.98 -0.47 6.02
C TRP A 190 -4.09 -0.52 4.78
N THR A 191 -3.42 -1.66 4.62
CA THR A 191 -2.66 -2.03 3.43
C THR A 191 -3.37 -3.18 2.73
N VAL A 192 -3.59 -3.09 1.42
CA VAL A 192 -4.10 -4.23 0.63
C VAL A 192 -2.93 -5.09 0.17
N VAL A 193 -3.06 -6.40 0.36
CA VAL A 193 -2.17 -7.41 -0.19
C VAL A 193 -2.85 -8.04 -1.39
N ILE A 194 -2.17 -8.06 -2.53
CA ILE A 194 -2.69 -8.59 -3.79
C ILE A 194 -1.75 -9.69 -4.30
N GLU A 195 -2.28 -10.91 -4.45
CA GLU A 195 -1.51 -12.03 -4.96
C GLU A 195 -1.46 -11.99 -6.50
N LEU A 196 -0.26 -11.88 -7.07
CA LEU A 196 -0.08 -11.87 -8.52
C LEU A 196 0.10 -13.27 -9.07
N HIS A 197 -0.67 -13.62 -10.10
CA HIS A 197 -0.58 -14.91 -10.77
C HIS A 197 0.67 -15.03 -11.64
N GLN A 198 1.09 -16.28 -11.88
CA GLN A 198 2.22 -16.61 -12.75
C GLN A 198 1.97 -16.35 -14.24
N ALA A 199 0.71 -16.24 -14.69
CA ALA A 199 0.32 -15.85 -16.04
C ALA A 199 -0.49 -14.55 -16.00
N SER A 200 -0.31 -13.69 -17.01
CA SER A 200 -1.18 -12.53 -17.24
C SER A 200 -2.55 -13.02 -17.68
N HIS A 201 -3.61 -12.60 -16.99
CA HIS A 201 -4.99 -12.79 -17.45
C HIS A 201 -5.26 -11.87 -18.64
N ALA A 202 -5.90 -12.41 -19.67
CA ALA A 202 -6.31 -11.68 -20.88
C ALA A 202 -7.58 -10.87 -20.64
#